data_AF-A0A1H8IDS0-F1
#
_entry.id   AF-A0A1H8IDS0-F1
#
_cell.length_a   1.000
_cell.length_b   1.000
_cell.length_c   1.000
_cell.angle_alpha   90.00
_cell.angle_beta   90.00
_cell.angle_gamma   90.00
#
_symmetry.space_group_name_H-M   'P 1'
#
loop_
_entity.id
_entity.type
_entity.pdbx_description
1 polymer ?
#
loop_
_entity_poly.entity_id
_entity_poly.type
_entity_poly.pdbx_seq_one_letter_code
_entity_poly.pdbx_strand_id
1 'polypeptide(L)' 'MNLKKYSTICAIGLSIVLFGCDSVPEANVVNCSGRGMEQSLTAFKNDEAARQAFLDKCNALSQEQ' A
#
# COMPACT_ATOMS: atom_id res chain seq x y z
N MET A 1 -3.82 -27.78 -27.04
CA MET A 1 -4.08 -26.62 -26.16
C MET A 1 -2.76 -26.03 -25.70
N ASN A 2 -2.55 -24.75 -25.98
CA ASN A 2 -1.31 -24.00 -25.72
C ASN A 2 -1.30 -23.47 -24.28
N LEU A 3 -0.54 -24.10 -23.38
CA LEU A 3 -0.21 -23.55 -22.05
C LEU A 3 1.24 -23.06 -22.06
N LYS A 4 1.51 -22.10 -22.94
CA LYS A 4 2.85 -21.53 -23.15
C LYS A 4 2.94 -20.27 -22.27
N LYS A 5 3.84 -20.33 -21.27
CA LYS A 5 4.55 -19.18 -20.68
C LYS A 5 3.69 -18.11 -19.99
N TYR A 6 3.18 -18.40 -18.79
CA TYR A 6 2.69 -17.36 -17.87
C TYR A 6 2.82 -17.85 -16.42
N SER A 7 4.04 -18.09 -15.91
CA SER A 7 4.18 -18.44 -14.48
C SER A 7 5.58 -18.23 -13.90
N THR A 8 6.30 -17.19 -14.34
CA THR A 8 7.60 -16.87 -13.72
C THR A 8 7.80 -15.37 -13.47
N ILE A 9 6.88 -14.51 -13.95
CA ILE A 9 6.99 -13.05 -13.78
C ILE A 9 6.22 -12.55 -12.54
N CYS A 10 5.39 -13.38 -11.89
CA CYS A 10 4.69 -13.01 -10.65
C CYS A 10 5.46 -13.32 -9.36
N ALA A 11 6.65 -13.94 -9.43
CA ALA A 11 7.36 -14.47 -8.26
C ALA A 11 8.64 -13.70 -7.86
N ILE A 12 8.89 -12.51 -8.42
CA ILE A 12 10.07 -11.67 -8.08
C ILE A 12 9.66 -10.36 -7.36
N GLY A 13 8.40 -10.23 -6.96
CA GLY A 13 7.89 -9.03 -6.25
C GLY A 13 7.52 -9.26 -4.78
N LEU A 14 7.70 -10.47 -4.24
CA LEU A 14 7.17 -10.84 -2.92
C LEU A 14 8.29 -11.25 -1.95
N SER A 15 9.30 -10.40 -1.75
CA SER A 15 10.41 -10.70 -0.82
C SER A 15 10.88 -9.51 0.02
N ILE A 16 10.05 -8.48 0.20
CA ILE A 16 10.30 -7.39 1.17
C ILE A 16 9.32 -7.36 2.34
N VAL A 17 8.39 -8.32 2.44
CA VAL A 17 7.33 -8.36 3.47
C VAL A 17 7.81 -8.97 4.80
N LEU A 18 9.07 -8.76 5.22
CA LEU A 18 9.59 -9.38 6.45
C LEU A 18 10.43 -8.47 7.38
N PHE A 19 10.50 -7.15 7.13
CA PHE A 19 11.17 -6.21 8.05
C PHE A 19 10.31 -4.99 8.46
N GLY A 20 8.99 -5.17 8.53
CA GLY A 20 8.07 -4.10 8.95
C GLY A 20 6.85 -4.64 9.67
N CYS A 21 7.05 -5.32 10.80
CA CYS A 21 5.96 -5.70 11.69
C CYS A 21 5.61 -4.51 12.61
N ASP A 22 5.05 -3.46 12.03
CA ASP A 22 4.19 -2.51 12.75
C ASP A 22 3.06 -2.18 11.77
N SER A 23 1.84 -2.51 12.15
CA SER A 23 0.66 -2.61 11.29
C SER A 23 0.49 -1.37 10.41
N VAL A 24 0.95 -1.48 9.17
CA VAL A 24 0.93 -0.38 8.21
C VAL A 24 -0.53 0.02 7.98
N PRO A 25 -0.89 1.30 8.17
CA PRO A 25 -2.27 1.74 8.10
C PRO A 25 -2.86 1.49 6.71
N GLU A 26 -4.01 0.82 6.67
CA GLU A 26 -4.76 0.60 5.43
C GLU A 26 -5.47 1.89 5.00
N ALA A 27 -5.51 2.16 3.70
CA ALA A 27 -6.26 3.29 3.15
C ALA A 27 -7.77 3.01 3.27
N ASN A 28 -8.45 3.80 4.10
CA ASN A 28 -9.89 3.79 4.28
C ASN A 28 -10.37 5.19 4.69
N VAL A 29 -11.68 5.41 4.75
CA VAL A 29 -12.26 6.74 5.04
C VAL A 29 -11.75 7.38 6.34
N VAL A 30 -11.45 6.57 7.36
CA VAL A 30 -10.94 7.04 8.65
C VAL A 30 -9.46 7.39 8.56
N ASN A 31 -8.66 6.50 7.97
CA ASN A 31 -7.21 6.67 7.84
C ASN A 31 -6.83 7.68 6.76
N CYS A 32 -7.70 7.97 5.80
CA CYS A 32 -7.49 8.98 4.76
C CYS A 32 -8.03 10.37 5.14
N SER A 33 -8.52 10.55 6.37
CA SER A 33 -9.17 11.80 6.79
C SER A 33 -8.53 12.41 8.04
N GLY A 34 -8.32 13.73 8.02
CA GLY A 34 -7.92 14.53 9.18
C GLY A 34 -6.78 13.90 10.00
N ARG A 35 -7.03 13.72 11.31
CA ARG A 35 -6.06 13.11 12.24
C ARG A 35 -5.68 11.66 11.89
N GLY A 36 -6.59 10.89 11.28
CA GLY A 36 -6.29 9.52 10.86
C GLY A 36 -5.22 9.48 9.76
N MET A 37 -5.24 10.45 8.86
CA MET A 37 -4.21 10.61 7.83
C MET A 37 -2.85 10.99 8.42
N GLU A 38 -2.82 11.92 9.36
CA GLU A 38 -1.58 12.33 10.02
C GLU A 38 -0.93 11.17 10.79
N GLN A 39 -1.73 10.38 11.52
CA GLN A 39 -1.26 9.18 12.21
C GLN A 39 -0.78 8.12 11.22
N SER A 40 -1.52 7.93 10.13
CA SER A 40 -1.15 6.96 9.10
C SER A 40 0.19 7.32 8.46
N LEU A 41 0.37 8.58 8.04
CA LEU A 41 1.62 9.07 7.45
C LEU A 41 2.82 8.94 8.38
N THR A 42 2.61 9.01 9.70
CA THR A 42 3.68 8.82 10.69
C THR A 42 4.20 7.37 10.70
N ALA A 43 3.33 6.38 10.44
CA ALA A 43 3.73 4.98 10.32
C ALA A 43 4.61 4.73 9.09
N PHE A 44 4.48 5.55 8.04
CA PHE A 44 5.29 5.48 6.83
C PHE A 44 6.56 6.35 6.84
N LYS A 45 6.96 6.92 7.99
CA LYS A 45 8.07 7.90 8.07
C LYS A 45 9.42 7.39 7.52
N ASN A 46 9.64 6.07 7.53
CA ASN A 46 10.87 5.44 7.03
C ASN A 46 10.67 4.75 5.68
N ASP A 47 9.47 4.85 5.09
CA ASP A 47 9.10 4.17 3.85
C ASP A 47 8.28 5.10 2.96
N GLU A 48 9.00 5.98 2.24
CA GLU A 48 8.40 6.99 1.37
C GLU A 48 7.62 6.36 0.20
N ALA A 49 8.04 5.17 -0.26
CA ALA A 49 7.35 4.44 -1.32
C ALA A 49 5.99 3.93 -0.84
N ALA A 50 5.94 3.31 0.34
CA ALA A 50 4.69 2.88 0.96
C ALA A 50 3.79 4.08 1.32
N ARG A 51 4.38 5.22 1.73
CA ARG A 51 3.65 6.47 1.96
C ARG A 51 2.92 6.95 0.72
N GLN A 52 3.60 6.98 -0.43
CA GLN A 52 2.98 7.40 -1.69
C GLN A 52 1.89 6.41 -2.13
N ALA A 53 2.12 5.11 -1.99
CA ALA A 53 1.09 4.10 -2.28
C ALA A 53 -0.16 4.24 -1.39
N PHE A 54 0.01 4.62 -0.12
CA PHE A 54 -1.11 4.93 0.78
C PHE A 54 -1.88 6.17 0.34
N LEU A 55 -1.16 7.25 -0.03
CA LEU A 55 -1.78 8.49 -0.50
C LEU A 55 -2.53 8.31 -1.84
N ASP A 56 -1.96 7.54 -2.76
CA ASP A 56 -2.59 7.20 -4.03
C ASP A 56 -3.92 6.47 -3.81
N LYS A 57 -3.93 5.46 -2.91
CA LYS A 57 -5.15 4.76 -2.51
C LYS A 57 -6.17 5.69 -1.84
N CYS A 58 -5.73 6.60 -0.97
CA CYS A 58 -6.63 7.59 -0.37
C CYS A 58 -7.25 8.53 -1.41
N ASN A 59 -6.50 8.92 -2.44
CA ASN A 59 -7.00 9.73 -3.54
C ASN A 59 -7.95 8.94 -4.45
N ALA A 60 -7.71 7.65 -4.68
CA ALA A 60 -8.67 6.79 -5.38
C ALA A 60 -10.01 6.72 -4.62
N LEU A 61 -9.95 6.53 -3.30
CA LEU A 61 -11.13 6.52 -2.44
C LEU A 61 -11.89 7.85 -2.44
N SER A 62 -11.22 9.00 -2.56
CA SER A 62 -11.90 10.30 -2.63
C SER A 62 -12.54 10.58 -3.99
N GLN A 63 -12.11 9.89 -5.05
CA GLN A 63 -12.71 9.99 -6.38
C GLN A 63 -13.84 8.98 -6.62
N GLU A 64 -13.90 7.91 -5.83
CA GLU A 64 -14.96 6.89 -5.87
C GLU A 64 -16.17 7.21 -4.96
N GLN A 65 -16.12 8.28 -4.16
CA GLN A 65 -17.23 8.74 -3.30
C GLN A 65 -18.09 9.82 -3.95
#